data_AF-A0A2N7B3C1-F1
#
_entry.id   AF-A0A2N7B3C1-F1
#
_cell.length_a   1.000
_cell.length_b   1.000
_cell.length_c   1.000
_cell.angle_alpha   90.00
_cell.angle_beta   90.00
_cell.angle_gamma   90.00
#
_symmetry.space_group_name_H-M   'P 1'
#
loop_
_entity.id
_entity.type
_entity.pdbx_description
1 polymer ?
#
loop_
_entity_poly.entity_id
_entity_poly.type
_entity_poly.pdbx_seq_one_letter_code
_entity_poly.pdbx_strand_id
1 'polypeptide(L)'
;NDKDPIEYGATYNELRPTTPWNYALIQVPETKLADQYRVEKVKPVSIYPWNPEITPLQIKTKGRRIPSWGIYNEMAGPVPYSLTYQLETANDLEDITLIPYGCTNLRISQFPMVRK
;
A
#
# COMPACT_ATOMS: atom_id res chain seq x y z
N ASN A 1 -29.41 4.64 6.33
CA ASN A 1 -29.08 3.21 6.27
C ASN A 1 -29.46 2.65 7.63
N ASP A 2 -30.56 1.90 7.71
CA ASP A 2 -31.13 1.48 9.01
C ASP A 2 -30.55 0.15 9.52
N LYS A 3 -29.67 -0.48 8.73
CA LYS A 3 -28.97 -1.72 9.11
C LYS A 3 -27.78 -1.45 10.04
N ASP A 4 -27.05 -0.37 9.82
CA ASP A 4 -25.77 -0.09 10.52
C ASP A 4 -25.89 -0.01 12.05
N PRO A 5 -26.94 0.61 12.65
CA PRO A 5 -27.04 0.71 14.11
C PRO A 5 -27.34 -0.62 14.82
N ILE A 6 -28.03 -1.54 14.15
CA ILE A 6 -28.39 -2.86 14.69
C ILE A 6 -27.15 -3.78 14.69
N GLU A 7 -26.27 -3.63 13.70
CA GLU A 7 -25.11 -4.50 13.48
C GLU A 7 -23.82 -3.99 14.16
N TYR A 8 -23.62 -2.66 14.21
CA TYR A 8 -22.36 -2.05 14.68
C TYR A 8 -22.47 -1.24 15.98
N GLY A 9 -23.68 -1.11 16.53
CA GLY A 9 -23.95 -0.33 17.75
C GLY A 9 -24.30 1.13 17.48
N ALA A 10 -24.54 1.89 18.56
CA ALA A 10 -25.03 3.26 18.48
C ALA A 10 -24.07 4.22 17.73
N THR A 11 -22.76 3.95 17.77
CA THR A 11 -21.72 4.68 17.04
C THR A 11 -20.56 3.77 16.69
N TYR A 12 -19.89 4.04 15.57
CA TYR A 12 -18.66 3.36 15.14
C TYR A 12 -17.73 4.36 14.43
N ASN A 13 -16.44 4.02 14.38
CA ASN A 13 -15.44 4.76 13.61
C ASN A 13 -14.98 3.91 12.44
N GLU A 14 -15.09 4.46 11.24
CA GLU A 14 -14.61 3.84 10.01
C GLU A 14 -13.37 4.59 9.50
N LEU A 15 -12.35 3.83 9.08
CA LEU A 15 -11.14 4.40 8.48
C LEU A 15 -11.09 4.04 6.99
N ARG A 16 -10.94 5.07 6.16
CA ARG A 16 -10.82 4.94 4.70
C ARG A 16 -9.54 5.58 4.21
N PRO A 17 -8.93 5.04 3.14
CA PRO A 17 -7.74 5.64 2.55
C PRO A 17 -8.08 7.02 1.97
N THR A 18 -7.30 8.03 2.35
CA THR A 18 -7.43 9.41 1.85
C THR A 18 -6.46 9.73 0.72
N THR A 19 -5.49 8.84 0.48
CA THR A 19 -4.50 8.92 -0.59
C THR A 19 -4.54 7.64 -1.43
N PRO A 20 -4.00 7.67 -2.67
CA PRO A 20 -3.87 6.45 -3.46
C PRO A 20 -3.07 5.37 -2.73
N TRP A 21 -3.48 4.13 -2.90
CA TRP A 21 -2.89 2.94 -2.24
C TRP A 21 -2.68 1.79 -3.23
N ASN A 22 -3.33 1.87 -4.38
CA ASN A 22 -3.43 0.87 -5.44
C ASN A 22 -2.23 0.87 -6.39
N TYR A 23 -1.04 0.65 -5.84
CA TYR A 23 0.21 0.64 -6.59
C TYR A 23 0.64 -0.79 -6.95
N ALA A 24 1.22 -0.96 -8.13
CA ALA A 24 2.02 -2.11 -8.49
C ALA A 24 3.51 -1.80 -8.30
N LEU A 25 4.27 -2.80 -7.87
CA LEU A 25 5.73 -2.71 -7.84
C LEU A 25 6.29 -3.08 -9.21
N ILE A 26 7.39 -2.42 -9.60
CA ILE A 26 8.10 -2.78 -10.82
C ILE A 26 8.85 -4.09 -10.58
N GLN A 27 8.74 -5.03 -11.52
CA GLN A 27 9.51 -6.25 -11.51
C GLN A 27 11.00 -5.91 -11.70
N VAL A 28 11.81 -6.27 -10.71
CA VAL A 28 13.25 -5.97 -10.68
C VAL A 28 14.02 -7.29 -10.53
N PRO A 29 15.04 -7.55 -11.37
CA PRO A 29 15.96 -8.67 -11.16
C PRO A 29 16.67 -8.54 -9.81
N GLU A 30 16.97 -9.64 -9.15
CA GLU A 30 17.60 -9.65 -7.82
C GLU A 30 18.91 -8.83 -7.77
N THR A 31 19.71 -8.91 -8.83
CA THR A 31 20.97 -8.17 -9.01
C THR A 31 20.79 -6.64 -9.07
N LYS A 32 19.56 -6.16 -9.23
CA LYS A 32 19.20 -4.74 -9.35
C LYS A 32 18.30 -4.25 -8.22
N LEU A 33 17.98 -5.09 -7.23
CA LEU A 33 17.11 -4.69 -6.11
C LEU A 33 17.69 -3.50 -5.33
N ALA A 34 18.99 -3.50 -5.02
CA ALA A 34 19.63 -2.41 -4.29
C ALA A 34 19.61 -1.07 -5.06
N ASP A 35 19.54 -1.10 -6.40
CA ASP A 35 19.44 0.09 -7.24
C ASP A 35 18.02 0.68 -7.24
N GLN A 36 16.99 -0.15 -7.00
CA GLN A 36 15.57 0.23 -7.14
C GLN A 36 14.84 0.37 -5.80
N TYR A 37 15.39 -0.20 -4.73
CA TYR A 37 14.83 -0.15 -3.37
C TYR A 37 15.89 0.38 -2.42
N ARG A 38 15.64 1.58 -1.90
CA ARG A 38 16.51 2.21 -0.92
C ARG A 38 15.93 2.04 0.48
N VAL A 39 16.62 1.26 1.31
CA VAL A 39 16.23 1.02 2.71
C VAL A 39 16.90 2.04 3.62
N GLU A 40 16.12 2.75 4.43
CA GLU A 40 16.60 3.80 5.32
C GLU A 40 16.14 3.54 6.75
N LYS A 41 17.09 3.52 7.69
CA LYS A 41 16.80 3.64 9.12
C LYS A 41 16.62 5.13 9.41
N VAL A 42 15.38 5.56 9.60
CA VAL A 42 15.04 6.98 9.73
C VAL A 42 14.98 7.43 11.18
N LYS A 43 14.64 6.52 12.11
CA LYS A 43 14.52 6.80 13.55
C LYS A 43 14.93 5.59 14.40
N PRO A 44 15.35 5.80 15.65
CA PRO A 44 15.45 4.71 16.62
C PRO A 44 14.10 4.00 16.79
N VAL A 45 14.14 2.72 17.16
CA VAL A 45 12.92 1.97 17.48
C VAL A 45 12.32 2.54 18.77
N SER A 46 11.14 3.16 18.66
CA SER A 46 10.36 3.61 19.80
C SER A 46 9.74 2.43 20.55
N ILE A 47 9.32 2.64 21.80
CA ILE A 47 8.52 1.69 22.57
C ILE A 47 7.13 1.46 21.94
N TYR A 48 6.60 2.44 21.21
CA TYR A 48 5.29 2.36 20.55
C TYR A 48 5.38 2.79 19.08
N PRO A 49 6.06 2.05 18.18
CA PRO A 49 6.27 2.46 16.79
C PRO A 49 5.03 2.25 15.88
N TRP A 50 3.85 2.67 16.33
CA TRP A 50 2.57 2.25 15.73
C TRP A 50 1.96 3.33 14.82
N ASN A 51 2.67 4.44 14.62
CA ASN A 51 2.28 5.51 13.72
C ASN A 51 3.32 5.76 12.63
N PRO A 52 2.91 6.31 11.46
CA PRO A 52 3.82 6.55 10.34
C PRO A 52 4.93 7.55 10.67
N GLU A 53 4.66 8.52 11.54
CA GLU A 53 5.61 9.59 11.88
C GLU A 53 6.81 9.08 12.66
N ILE A 54 6.66 8.07 13.52
CA ILE A 54 7.73 7.52 14.36
C ILE A 54 8.25 6.17 13.85
N THR A 55 7.94 5.83 12.60
CA THR A 55 8.42 4.59 12.00
C THR A 55 9.95 4.51 12.00
N PRO A 56 10.57 3.39 12.39
CA PRO A 56 12.03 3.29 12.46
C PRO A 56 12.69 3.04 11.09
N LEU A 57 11.93 2.51 10.13
CA LEU A 57 12.43 2.03 8.84
C LEU A 57 11.53 2.54 7.71
N GLN A 58 12.14 2.91 6.59
CA GLN A 58 11.44 3.20 5.35
C GLN A 58 12.10 2.49 4.18
N ILE A 59 11.31 2.10 3.18
CA ILE A 59 11.81 1.61 1.90
C ILE A 59 11.28 2.54 0.81
N LYS A 60 12.18 3.24 0.14
CA LYS A 60 11.84 4.12 -0.98
C LYS A 60 11.99 3.36 -2.29
N THR A 61 10.98 3.42 -3.14
CA THR A 61 10.98 2.79 -4.46
C THR A 61 10.00 3.53 -5.39
N LYS A 62 9.85 3.03 -6.62
CA LYS A 62 8.87 3.53 -7.58
C LYS A 62 7.76 2.49 -7.82
N GLY A 63 6.54 2.97 -7.93
CA GLY A 63 5.37 2.15 -8.28
C GLY A 63 4.54 2.76 -9.40
N ARG A 64 3.66 1.96 -10.00
CA ARG A 64 2.62 2.44 -10.93
C ARG A 64 1.25 2.27 -10.32
N ARG A 65 0.37 3.27 -10.44
CA ARG A 65 -1.03 3.09 -10.06
C ARG A 65 -1.72 2.10 -10.98
N ILE A 66 -2.61 1.27 -10.45
CA ILE A 66 -3.54 0.43 -11.19
C ILE A 66 -4.94 1.04 -11.02
N PRO A 67 -5.44 1.85 -11.98
CA PRO A 67 -6.73 2.55 -11.83
C PRO A 67 -7.92 1.60 -11.60
N SER A 68 -7.86 0.39 -12.14
CA SER A 68 -8.89 -0.65 -11.97
C SER A 68 -8.86 -1.35 -10.61
N TRP A 69 -7.75 -1.25 -9.85
CA TRP A 69 -7.66 -1.79 -8.51
C TRP A 69 -8.06 -0.69 -7.52
N GLY A 70 -9.28 -0.81 -6.98
CA GLY A 70 -9.85 0.18 -6.07
C GLY A 70 -10.67 -0.48 -4.96
N ILE A 71 -11.49 0.32 -4.30
CA ILE A 71 -12.45 -0.21 -3.33
C ILE A 71 -13.60 -0.88 -4.09
N TYR A 72 -13.98 -2.07 -3.65
CA TYR A 72 -15.08 -2.87 -4.16
C TYR A 72 -15.84 -3.44 -2.97
N ASN A 73 -17.16 -3.22 -2.89
CA ASN A 73 -17.98 -3.64 -1.73
C ASN A 73 -17.40 -3.21 -0.37
N GLU A 74 -17.03 -1.92 -0.25
CA GLU A 74 -16.47 -1.34 0.98
C GLU A 74 -15.14 -1.95 1.48
N MET A 75 -14.49 -2.79 0.65
CA MET A 75 -13.19 -3.40 0.94
C MET A 75 -12.22 -3.19 -0.22
N ALA A 76 -10.94 -3.50 -0.02
CA ALA A 76 -10.00 -3.54 -1.14
C ALA A 76 -10.47 -4.58 -2.17
N GLY A 77 -10.52 -4.19 -3.44
CA GLY A 77 -10.79 -5.12 -4.53
C GLY A 77 -9.75 -6.25 -4.61
N PRO A 78 -10.09 -7.34 -5.32
CA PRO A 78 -9.18 -8.47 -5.47
C PRO A 78 -7.83 -8.00 -6.02
N VAL A 79 -6.74 -8.49 -5.40
CA VAL A 79 -5.39 -8.14 -5.82
C VAL A 79 -5.19 -8.61 -7.27
N PRO A 80 -4.81 -7.71 -8.19
CA PRO A 80 -4.55 -8.09 -9.58
C PRO A 80 -3.46 -9.16 -9.68
N TYR A 81 -3.58 -10.04 -10.66
CA TYR A 81 -2.53 -11.00 -10.95
C TYR A 81 -1.25 -10.28 -11.41
N SER A 82 -0.10 -10.75 -10.91
CA SER A 82 1.19 -10.21 -11.30
C SER A 82 1.55 -10.63 -12.72
N LEU A 83 2.18 -9.73 -13.48
CA LEU A 83 2.68 -9.98 -14.84
C LEU A 83 1.61 -10.42 -15.86
N THR A 84 0.34 -10.08 -15.60
CA THR A 84 -0.75 -10.33 -16.53
C THR A 84 -0.62 -9.47 -17.79
N TYR A 85 -0.95 -10.07 -18.93
CA TYR A 85 -0.98 -9.37 -20.21
C TYR A 85 -2.10 -8.31 -20.19
N GLN A 86 -1.81 -7.10 -20.69
CA GLN A 86 -2.77 -5.99 -20.77
C GLN A 86 -3.35 -5.49 -19.43
N LEU A 87 -2.66 -5.71 -18.30
CA LEU A 87 -3.04 -5.00 -17.08
C LEU A 87 -2.80 -3.50 -17.28
N GLU A 88 -3.87 -2.71 -17.31
CA GLU A 88 -3.79 -1.26 -17.43
C GLU A 88 -3.19 -0.65 -16.17
N THR A 89 -2.13 0.13 -16.35
CA THR A 89 -1.48 0.91 -15.30
C THR A 89 -1.35 2.35 -15.72
N ALA A 90 -1.21 3.26 -14.77
CA ALA A 90 -0.83 4.63 -15.06
C ALA A 90 0.53 4.65 -15.80
N ASN A 91 0.68 5.57 -16.76
CA ASN A 91 1.91 5.72 -17.54
C ASN A 91 3.10 6.14 -16.65
N ASP A 92 2.82 6.98 -15.65
CA ASP A 92 3.83 7.58 -14.80
C ASP A 92 4.30 6.63 -13.70
N LEU A 93 5.60 6.68 -13.42
CA LEU A 93 6.19 6.09 -12.23
C LEU A 93 6.15 7.11 -11.09
N GLU A 94 5.61 6.69 -9.95
CA GLU A 94 5.52 7.52 -8.76
C GLU A 94 6.46 7.02 -7.68
N ASP A 95 7.12 7.97 -7.00
CA ASP A 95 7.88 7.67 -5.80
C ASP A 95 6.94 7.27 -4.67
N ILE A 96 7.16 6.08 -4.13
CA ILE A 96 6.41 5.56 -2.99
C ILE A 96 7.35 5.23 -1.85
N THR A 97 6.85 5.42 -0.63
CA THR A 97 7.56 5.08 0.60
C THR A 97 6.79 4.00 1.34
N LEU A 98 7.41 2.84 1.50
CA LEU A 98 6.85 1.74 2.28
C LEU A 98 7.33 1.87 3.72
N ILE A 99 6.40 1.70 4.65
CA ILE A 99 6.66 1.61 6.09
C ILE A 99 6.30 0.21 6.59
N PRO A 100 6.84 -0.25 7.73
CA PRO A 100 6.47 -1.52 8.32
C PRO A 100 4.96 -1.60 8.54
N TYR A 101 4.39 -2.77 8.23
CA TYR A 101 2.96 -3.05 8.24
C TYR A 101 2.24 -2.65 9.55
N GLY A 102 2.92 -2.72 10.69
CA GLY A 102 2.37 -2.36 12.00
C GLY A 102 2.40 -0.87 12.35
N CYS A 103 3.03 -0.02 11.53
CA CYS A 103 3.16 1.41 11.80
C CYS A 103 1.95 2.23 11.30
N THR A 104 0.82 1.61 10.97
CA THR A 104 -0.37 2.29 10.44
C THR A 104 -1.65 1.48 10.69
N ASN A 105 -2.80 2.15 10.53
CA ASN A 105 -4.14 1.59 10.70
C ASN A 105 -4.62 0.83 9.45
N LEU A 106 -4.35 1.37 8.25
CA LEU A 106 -4.69 0.73 6.97
C LEU A 106 -3.44 0.11 6.37
N ARG A 107 -3.54 -1.14 5.93
CA ARG A 107 -2.37 -1.96 5.65
C ARG A 107 -2.51 -2.71 4.35
N ILE A 108 -1.40 -2.81 3.61
CA ILE A 108 -1.28 -3.61 2.40
C ILE A 108 -0.24 -4.69 2.68
N SER A 109 -0.63 -5.95 2.49
CA SER A 109 0.25 -7.10 2.69
C SER A 109 0.93 -7.57 1.41
N GLN A 110 0.38 -7.22 0.24
CA GLN A 110 0.81 -7.71 -1.05
C GLN A 110 0.65 -6.63 -2.12
N PHE A 111 1.64 -6.55 -3.00
CA PHE A 111 1.59 -5.71 -4.19
C PHE A 111 1.65 -6.59 -5.44
N PRO A 112 0.81 -6.34 -6.44
CA PRO A 112 1.02 -6.93 -7.75
C PRO A 112 2.32 -6.40 -8.37
N MET A 113 2.97 -7.22 -9.20
CA MET A 113 4.14 -6.80 -9.96
C MET A 113 3.81 -6.56 -11.42
N VAL A 114 4.40 -5.50 -11.99
CA VAL A 114 4.30 -5.16 -13.41
C VAL A 114 5.67 -5.01 -14.04
N ARG A 115 5.75 -5.20 -15.36
CA ARG A 115 6.97 -4.90 -16.11
C ARG A 115 7.12 -3.38 -16.23
N LYS A 116 8.37 -2.94 -16.36
CA LYS A 116 8.69 -1.54 -16.65
C LYS A 116 8.07 -1.10 -17.96
#